data_AF-A0AA43I3V4-F1
#
_entry.id   AF-A0AA43I3V4-F1
#
_cell.length_a   1.000
_cell.length_b   1.000
_cell.length_c   1.000
_cell.angle_alpha   90.00
_cell.angle_beta   90.00
_cell.angle_gamma   90.00
#
_symmetry.space_group_name_H-M   'P 1'
#
loop_
_entity.id
_entity.type
_entity.pdbx_description
1 polymer ?
#
loop_
_entity_poly.entity_id
_entity_poly.type
_entity_poly.pdbx_seq_one_letter_code
_entity_poly.pdbx_strand_id
1 'polypeptide(L)'
;MEVIYDLKQIMLLDNDTNSINLDKPLDLIPYNRVVKALYYIKDDFDFIFALSGKGGDHNFPTLIKDVMKEMILVKIDASEQLHFSKKGIPEEYAIEILLSGIVAIIMVWIRKGGIESPEEIGQIIELTKKLPPYELLL
;
A
#
# COMPACT_ATOMS: atom_id res chain seq x y z
N MET A 1 12.07 12.78 -5.44
CA MET A 1 10.79 13.52 -5.41
C MET A 1 10.33 13.57 -3.97
N GLU A 2 9.99 14.74 -3.45
CA GLU A 2 9.63 14.97 -2.04
C GLU A 2 8.45 14.10 -1.60
N VAL A 3 7.39 14.03 -2.42
CA VAL A 3 6.22 13.16 -2.21
C VAL A 3 6.58 11.70 -1.93
N ILE A 4 7.48 11.12 -2.72
CA ILE A 4 7.88 9.71 -2.55
C ILE A 4 8.68 9.52 -1.27
N TYR A 5 9.51 10.51 -0.91
CA TYR A 5 10.26 10.48 0.34
C TYR A 5 9.32 10.54 1.55
N ASP A 6 8.33 11.42 1.54
CA ASP A 6 7.37 11.56 2.65
C ASP A 6 6.47 10.33 2.78
N LEU A 7 5.96 9.80 1.67
CA LEU A 7 5.20 8.55 1.66
C LEU A 7 6.02 7.40 2.25
N LYS A 8 7.30 7.32 1.89
CA LYS A 8 8.22 6.33 2.46
C LYS A 8 8.36 6.50 3.97
N GLN A 9 8.54 7.73 4.47
CA GLN A 9 8.59 7.97 5.91
C GLN A 9 7.28 7.57 6.59
N ILE A 10 6.12 7.97 6.06
CA ILE A 10 4.80 7.62 6.64
C ILE A 10 4.62 6.10 6.78
N MET A 11 5.03 5.36 5.76
CA MET A 11 4.88 3.90 5.68
C MET A 11 5.90 3.15 6.54
N LEU A 12 7.12 3.67 6.69
CA LEU A 12 8.22 3.04 7.45
C LEU A 12 8.32 3.49 8.91
N LEU A 13 7.70 4.60 9.31
CA LEU A 13 7.78 5.12 10.67
C LEU A 13 7.18 4.14 11.68
N ASP A 14 7.98 3.32 12.36
CA ASP A 14 7.47 2.46 13.44
C ASP A 14 7.21 3.28 14.72
N ASN A 15 5.98 3.75 14.88
CA ASN A 15 5.51 4.30 16.17
C ASN A 15 5.06 3.17 17.13
N ASP A 16 4.95 1.95 16.65
CA ASP A 16 4.54 0.77 17.43
C ASP A 16 5.80 -0.01 17.86
N THR A 17 6.66 0.65 18.63
CA THR A 17 7.70 -0.04 19.44
C THR A 17 7.11 -0.73 20.67
N ASN A 18 5.79 -0.63 20.87
CA ASN A 18 5.10 -1.33 21.95
C ASN A 18 4.70 -2.73 21.51
N SER A 19 5.59 -3.66 21.88
CA SER A 19 5.43 -5.12 21.88
C SER A 19 5.03 -5.74 20.54
N ILE A 20 6.02 -6.34 19.87
CA ILE A 20 5.80 -7.48 18.98
C ILE A 20 5.04 -8.53 19.80
N ASN A 21 3.71 -8.52 19.66
CA ASN A 21 2.86 -9.52 20.26
C ASN A 21 2.91 -10.71 19.30
N LEU A 22 3.72 -11.72 19.64
CA LEU A 22 3.95 -12.91 18.81
C LEU A 22 2.65 -13.68 18.47
N ASP A 23 1.54 -13.39 19.15
CA ASP A 23 0.23 -14.01 18.91
C ASP A 23 -0.63 -13.26 17.88
N LYS A 24 -0.23 -12.07 17.41
CA LYS A 24 -0.93 -11.36 16.33
C LYS A 24 -0.34 -11.73 14.96
N PRO A 25 -1.17 -12.09 13.97
CA PRO A 25 -0.71 -12.26 12.59
C PRO A 25 0.02 -10.99 12.13
N LEU A 26 1.20 -11.15 11.52
CA LEU A 26 1.95 -10.03 10.98
C LEU A 26 1.12 -9.29 9.93
N ASP A 27 0.80 -8.02 10.21
CA ASP A 27 0.17 -7.14 9.23
C ASP A 27 1.24 -6.42 8.41
N LEU A 28 1.49 -6.95 7.22
CA LEU A 28 2.48 -6.42 6.28
C LEU A 28 2.12 -4.99 5.85
N ILE A 29 0.83 -4.66 5.76
CA ILE A 29 0.34 -3.36 5.25
C ILE A 29 -0.70 -2.79 6.22
N PRO A 30 -0.28 -2.15 7.32
CA PRO A 30 -1.17 -1.74 8.39
C PRO A 30 -2.17 -0.68 7.94
N TYR A 31 -3.44 -0.87 8.31
CA TYR A 31 -4.52 0.05 7.97
C TYR A 31 -4.22 1.51 8.34
N ASN A 32 -3.71 1.77 9.55
CA ASN A 32 -3.38 3.13 10.01
C ASN A 32 -2.30 3.80 9.16
N ARG A 33 -1.35 3.04 8.62
CA ARG A 33 -0.30 3.55 7.72
C ARG A 33 -0.87 3.91 6.37
N VAL A 34 -1.71 3.04 5.82
CA VAL A 34 -2.42 3.28 4.56
C VAL A 34 -3.28 4.54 4.68
N VAL A 35 -4.11 4.65 5.71
CA VAL A 35 -4.96 5.84 5.91
C VAL A 35 -4.12 7.11 6.06
N LYS A 36 -3.01 7.08 6.82
CA LYS A 36 -2.13 8.24 6.95
C LYS A 36 -1.48 8.64 5.63
N ALA A 37 -1.09 7.68 4.80
CA ALA A 37 -0.55 7.95 3.46
C ALA A 37 -1.63 8.52 2.52
N LEU A 38 -2.87 8.04 2.63
CA LEU A 38 -4.02 8.57 1.88
C LEU A 38 -4.35 10.01 2.31
N TYR A 39 -4.25 10.34 3.60
CA TYR A 39 -4.35 11.73 4.07
C TYR A 39 -3.26 12.62 3.46
N TYR A 40 -2.01 12.17 3.47
CA TYR A 40 -0.92 12.91 2.83
C TYR A 40 -1.19 13.18 1.33
N ILE A 41 -1.72 12.18 0.61
CA ILE A 41 -2.14 12.35 -0.79
C ILE A 41 -3.31 13.36 -0.90
N LYS A 42 -4.25 13.32 0.05
CA LYS A 42 -5.44 14.17 0.03
C LYS A 42 -5.13 15.63 0.37
N ASP A 43 -4.14 15.87 1.23
CA ASP A 43 -3.74 17.21 1.68
C ASP A 43 -3.17 18.06 0.53
N ASP A 44 -2.48 17.43 -0.42
CA ASP A 44 -1.97 18.07 -1.66
C ASP A 44 -2.53 17.41 -2.92
N PHE A 45 -3.85 17.23 -2.94
CA PHE A 45 -4.50 16.42 -3.98
C PHE A 45 -4.34 16.99 -5.39
N ASP A 46 -4.37 18.32 -5.57
CA ASP A 46 -4.24 18.93 -6.90
C ASP A 46 -2.86 18.64 -7.52
N PHE A 47 -1.80 18.69 -6.70
CA PHE A 47 -0.46 18.31 -7.13
C PHE A 47 -0.38 16.82 -7.49
N ILE A 48 -0.88 15.94 -6.62
CA ILE A 48 -0.86 14.49 -6.85
C ILE A 48 -1.69 14.12 -8.08
N PHE A 49 -2.85 14.74 -8.26
CA PHE A 49 -3.71 14.53 -9.41
C PHE A 49 -3.00 14.92 -10.71
N ALA A 50 -2.38 16.10 -10.76
CA ALA A 50 -1.59 16.55 -11.91
C ALA A 50 -0.41 15.61 -12.19
N LEU A 51 0.30 15.18 -11.15
CA LEU A 51 1.45 14.28 -11.23
C LEU A 51 1.06 12.88 -11.75
N SER A 52 -0.11 12.37 -11.38
CA SER A 52 -0.63 11.05 -11.81
C SER A 52 -1.26 11.05 -13.21
N GLY A 53 -1.52 12.24 -13.77
CA GLY A 53 -2.22 12.42 -15.04
C GLY A 53 -1.35 12.20 -16.27
N LYS A 54 -1.97 12.26 -17.46
CA LYS A 54 -1.31 12.01 -18.77
C LYS A 54 -0.10 12.91 -19.08
N GLY A 55 0.01 14.07 -18.44
CA GLY A 55 1.14 14.99 -18.60
C GLY A 55 2.09 15.04 -17.40
N GLY A 56 1.86 14.22 -16.38
CA GLY A 56 2.67 14.14 -15.17
C GLY A 56 3.80 13.11 -15.29
N ASP A 57 4.20 12.54 -14.16
CA ASP A 57 5.24 11.52 -14.12
C ASP A 57 4.64 10.14 -14.40
N HIS A 58 4.93 9.60 -15.59
CA HIS A 58 4.55 8.26 -16.00
C HIS A 58 5.02 7.14 -15.06
N ASN A 59 6.06 7.39 -14.25
CA ASN A 59 6.57 6.43 -13.26
C ASN A 59 5.90 6.56 -11.89
N PHE A 60 5.04 7.56 -11.67
CA PHE A 60 4.42 7.80 -10.36
C PHE A 60 3.72 6.57 -9.76
N PRO A 61 2.94 5.77 -10.52
CA PRO A 61 2.36 4.53 -9.97
C PRO A 61 3.42 3.51 -9.55
N THR A 62 4.51 3.39 -10.31
CA THR A 62 5.65 2.53 -9.98
C THR A 62 6.32 3.00 -8.70
N LEU A 63 6.53 4.30 -8.52
CA LEU A 63 7.15 4.86 -7.32
C LEU A 63 6.33 4.59 -6.06
N ILE A 64 4.99 4.68 -6.13
CA ILE A 64 4.12 4.30 -5.00
C ILE A 64 4.25 2.80 -4.71
N LYS A 65 4.27 1.96 -5.75
CA LYS A 65 4.46 0.52 -5.58
C LYS A 65 5.80 0.19 -4.91
N ASP A 66 6.86 0.88 -5.29
CA ASP A 66 8.20 0.67 -4.75
C ASP A 66 8.27 1.04 -3.26
N VAL A 67 7.62 2.16 -2.85
CA VAL A 67 7.48 2.53 -1.43
C VAL A 67 6.78 1.43 -0.64
N MET A 68 5.67 0.91 -1.15
CA MET A 68 4.94 -0.17 -0.48
C MET A 68 5.74 -1.48 -0.44
N LYS A 69 6.46 -1.81 -1.52
CA LYS A 69 7.32 -2.98 -1.60
C LYS A 69 8.45 -2.93 -0.57
N GLU A 70 9.11 -1.78 -0.45
CA GLU A 70 10.19 -1.59 0.52
C GLU A 70 9.68 -1.79 1.96
N MET A 71 8.50 -1.24 2.29
CA MET A 71 7.86 -1.47 3.60
C MET A 71 7.60 -2.96 3.86
N ILE A 72 7.10 -3.69 2.87
CA ILE A 72 6.87 -5.14 3.01
C ILE A 72 8.19 -5.85 3.26
N LEU A 73 9.21 -5.61 2.43
CA LEU A 73 10.52 -6.26 2.56
C LEU A 73 11.16 -6.01 3.93
N VAL A 74 11.13 -4.77 4.44
CA VAL A 74 11.65 -4.44 5.78
C VAL A 74 10.95 -5.26 6.87
N LYS A 75 9.64 -5.47 6.77
CA LYS A 75 8.89 -6.27 7.75
C LYS A 75 9.12 -7.77 7.64
N ILE A 76 9.38 -8.25 6.43
CA ILE A 76 9.74 -9.65 6.17
C ILE A 76 11.12 -9.92 6.77
N ASP A 77 12.10 -9.06 6.46
CA ASP A 77 13.47 -9.19 6.97
C ASP A 77 13.51 -9.13 8.51
N ALA A 78 12.63 -8.34 9.12
CA ALA A 78 12.48 -8.26 10.58
C ALA A 78 11.76 -9.48 11.20
N SER A 79 11.17 -10.35 10.39
CA SER A 79 10.40 -11.51 10.85
C SER A 79 11.06 -12.82 10.45
N GLU A 80 11.70 -13.49 11.41
CA GLU A 80 12.35 -14.81 11.21
C GLU A 80 11.37 -15.93 10.79
N GLN A 81 10.06 -15.67 10.75
CA GLN A 81 9.01 -16.68 10.56
C GLN A 81 8.25 -16.55 9.22
N LEU A 82 8.51 -15.53 8.39
CA LEU A 82 7.82 -15.42 7.10
C LEU A 82 8.52 -16.20 5.99
N HIS A 83 7.96 -17.37 5.69
CA HIS A 83 8.17 -18.04 4.41
C HIS A 83 6.93 -17.84 3.53
N PHE A 84 7.04 -17.03 2.48
CA PHE A 84 5.94 -16.72 1.55
C PHE A 84 5.55 -17.86 0.61
N SER A 85 6.14 -19.05 0.74
CA SER A 85 5.88 -20.18 -0.15
C SER A 85 4.51 -20.86 0.09
N LYS A 86 3.50 -20.13 0.57
CA LYS A 86 2.13 -20.67 0.65
C LYS A 86 1.63 -20.90 -0.77
N LYS A 87 1.32 -22.17 -1.08
CA LYS A 87 0.63 -22.63 -2.30
C LYS A 87 1.48 -22.64 -3.60
N GLY A 88 2.81 -22.69 -3.51
CA GLY A 88 3.68 -22.92 -4.68
C GLY A 88 3.89 -21.71 -5.60
N ILE A 89 3.43 -20.53 -5.19
CA ILE A 89 3.73 -19.26 -5.88
C ILE A 89 5.04 -18.71 -5.30
N PRO A 90 6.05 -18.37 -6.13
CA PRO A 90 7.26 -17.73 -5.62
C PRO A 90 6.95 -16.36 -5.01
N GLU A 91 7.69 -16.00 -3.97
CA GLU A 91 7.45 -14.82 -3.13
C GLU A 91 7.34 -13.51 -3.91
N GLU A 92 8.22 -13.30 -4.89
CA GLU A 92 8.23 -12.11 -5.73
C GLU A 92 6.90 -11.90 -6.48
N TYR A 93 6.27 -12.98 -6.97
CA TYR A 93 4.98 -12.91 -7.64
C TYR A 93 3.85 -12.67 -6.65
N ALA A 94 3.91 -13.27 -5.45
CA ALA A 94 2.91 -13.07 -4.41
C ALA A 94 2.89 -11.60 -3.95
N ILE A 95 4.06 -11.01 -3.72
CA ILE A 95 4.20 -9.60 -3.35
C ILE A 95 3.70 -8.70 -4.49
N GLU A 96 4.07 -8.99 -5.73
CA GLU A 96 3.65 -8.19 -6.89
C GLU A 96 2.12 -8.21 -7.09
N ILE A 97 1.48 -9.37 -6.95
CA ILE A 97 0.02 -9.50 -7.05
C ILE A 97 -0.68 -8.67 -5.97
N LEU A 98 -0.23 -8.80 -4.71
CA LEU A 98 -0.80 -8.06 -3.58
C LEU A 98 -0.68 -6.55 -3.79
N LEU A 99 0.51 -6.07 -4.14
CA LEU A 99 0.77 -4.64 -4.31
C LEU A 99 0.05 -4.06 -5.52
N SER A 100 -0.04 -4.82 -6.63
CA SER A 100 -0.73 -4.36 -7.84
C SER A 100 -2.19 -4.02 -7.59
N GLY A 101 -2.90 -4.83 -6.79
CA GLY A 101 -4.29 -4.55 -6.42
C GLY A 101 -4.43 -3.26 -5.61
N ILE A 102 -3.55 -3.05 -4.64
CA ILE A 102 -3.61 -1.87 -3.76
C ILE A 102 -3.27 -0.59 -4.52
N VAL A 103 -2.20 -0.61 -5.33
CA VAL A 103 -1.82 0.53 -6.17
C VAL A 103 -2.93 0.85 -7.17
N ALA A 104 -3.58 -0.17 -7.76
CA ALA A 104 -4.70 0.05 -8.66
C ALA A 104 -5.85 0.80 -7.97
N ILE A 105 -6.20 0.45 -6.73
CA ILE A 105 -7.24 1.14 -5.94
C ILE A 105 -6.88 2.61 -5.72
N ILE A 106 -5.66 2.90 -5.28
CA ILE A 106 -5.17 4.28 -5.07
C ILE A 106 -5.25 5.08 -6.38
N MET A 107 -4.82 4.48 -7.48
CA MET A 107 -4.85 5.13 -8.79
C MET A 107 -6.28 5.36 -9.32
N VAL A 108 -7.21 4.43 -9.05
CA VAL A 108 -8.63 4.64 -9.36
C VAL A 108 -9.18 5.81 -8.55
N TRP A 109 -8.90 5.87 -7.24
CA TRP A 109 -9.34 6.94 -6.37
C TRP A 109 -8.83 8.32 -6.82
N ILE A 110 -7.53 8.42 -7.14
CA ILE A 110 -6.94 9.66 -7.68
C ILE A 110 -7.63 10.05 -9.00
N ARG A 111 -7.78 9.12 -9.95
CA ARG A 111 -8.46 9.41 -11.23
C ARG A 111 -9.92 9.83 -11.07
N LYS A 112 -10.61 9.36 -10.03
CA LYS A 112 -11.98 9.77 -9.69
C LYS A 112 -12.05 11.16 -9.07
N GLY A 113 -10.92 11.80 -8.76
CA GLY A 113 -10.88 13.10 -8.09
C GLY A 113 -10.86 13.01 -6.58
N GLY A 114 -10.53 11.82 -6.02
CA GLY A 114 -10.36 11.66 -4.57
C GLY A 114 -11.65 11.89 -3.79
N ILE A 115 -12.78 11.39 -4.32
CA ILE A 115 -14.12 11.68 -3.80
C ILE A 115 -14.36 10.97 -2.46
N GLU A 116 -13.97 9.71 -2.38
CA GLU A 116 -14.02 8.92 -1.14
C GLU A 116 -13.02 9.47 -0.11
N SER A 117 -13.37 9.33 1.17
CA SER A 117 -12.46 9.64 2.27
C SER A 117 -11.27 8.67 2.33
N PRO A 118 -10.14 9.09 2.90
CA PRO A 118 -9.00 8.21 3.19
C PRO A 118 -9.39 6.92 3.92
N GLU A 119 -10.33 6.98 4.87
CA GLU A 119 -10.83 5.82 5.60
C GLU A 119 -11.62 4.86 4.71
N GLU A 120 -12.52 5.36 3.86
CA GLU A 120 -13.28 4.53 2.92
C GLU A 120 -12.33 3.79 1.97
N ILE A 121 -11.33 4.48 1.42
CA ILE A 121 -10.32 3.83 0.57
C ILE A 121 -9.45 2.85 1.36
N GLY A 122 -9.08 3.19 2.60
CA GLY A 122 -8.38 2.28 3.50
C GLY A 122 -9.18 1.00 3.75
N GLN A 123 -10.50 1.08 3.91
CA GLN A 123 -11.37 -0.08 4.08
C GLN A 123 -11.46 -0.94 2.81
N ILE A 124 -11.54 -0.32 1.63
CA ILE A 124 -11.50 -1.04 0.36
C ILE A 124 -10.18 -1.81 0.24
N ILE A 125 -9.05 -1.19 0.58
CA ILE A 125 -7.72 -1.83 0.59
C ILE A 125 -7.70 -3.00 1.59
N GLU A 126 -8.23 -2.83 2.80
CA GLU A 126 -8.33 -3.90 3.81
C GLU A 126 -9.14 -5.10 3.34
N LEU A 127 -10.23 -4.87 2.61
CA LEU A 127 -11.03 -5.93 2.01
C LEU A 127 -10.26 -6.63 0.89
N THR A 128 -9.63 -5.88 -0.01
CA THR A 128 -8.85 -6.44 -1.13
C THR A 128 -7.68 -7.31 -0.65
N LYS A 129 -7.04 -6.98 0.49
CA LYS A 129 -5.99 -7.82 1.10
C LYS A 129 -6.47 -9.23 1.48
N LYS A 130 -7.77 -9.42 1.70
CA LYS A 130 -8.36 -10.66 2.22
C LYS A 130 -9.13 -11.45 1.17
N LEU A 131 -9.45 -10.84 0.04
CA LEU A 131 -10.26 -11.43 -1.02
C LEU A 131 -9.38 -12.03 -2.13
N PRO A 132 -9.57 -13.31 -2.49
CA PRO A 132 -8.97 -13.87 -3.69
C PRO A 132 -9.43 -13.10 -4.94
N PRO A 133 -8.56 -12.89 -5.96
CA PRO A 133 -8.91 -12.09 -7.14
C PRO A 133 -10.18 -12.53 -7.88
N TYR A 134 -10.49 -13.85 -7.91
CA TYR A 134 -11.68 -14.35 -8.59
C TYR A 134 -13.00 -14.00 -7.87
N GLU A 135 -12.95 -13.69 -6.57
CA GLU A 135 -14.14 -13.31 -5.78
C GLU A 135 -14.49 -11.83 -5.93
N LEU A 136 -13.68 -11.03 -6.62
CA LEU A 136 -13.95 -9.60 -6.82
C LEU A 136 -15.15 -9.33 -7.75
N LEU A 137 -15.59 -10.33 -8.52
CA LEU A 137 -16.59 -10.20 -9.58
C LEU A 137 -17.82 -11.13 -9.41
N LEU A 138 -17.91 -11.85 -8.30
CA LEU A 138 -18.95 -12.86 -8.02
C LEU A 138 -19.76 -12.45 -6.78
#